data_AF-A0A2U1FFS2-F1
#
_entry.id   AF-A0A2U1FFS2-F1
#
_cell.length_a   1.000
_cell.length_b   1.000
_cell.length_c   1.000
_cell.angle_alpha   90.00
_cell.angle_beta   90.00
_cell.angle_gamma   90.00
#
_symmetry.space_group_name_H-M   'P 1'
#
loop_
_entity.id
_entity.type
_entity.pdbx_description
1 polymer ?
#
loop_
_entity_poly.entity_id
_entity_poly.type
_entity_poly.pdbx_seq_one_letter_code
_entity_poly.pdbx_strand_id
1 'polypeptide(L)'
;MAKPGRARRDRSRTVAGRRHEDLDELVRRVLPQPPARGERADGGLTVQLLPHYLAAGSLPAFRVGDDVELAPAIYADAHLPVVSGRDRCTVDEYGCADARGTIVTAPLEPGACDCAVDVLDVGGRLFPLNWAATRPASGRVWVEGALYWAPELDAGTPHGEAVTLCRRRFRVREMRRYIRTGHVPRSPVRLGGLPDPDEVDEHAVYVADLRTLDDERVPTTAAERAHGSGQR
;
A
#
# COMPACT_ATOMS: atom_id res chain seq x y z
N MET A 1 18.88 -31.49 67.40
CA MET A 1 19.52 -30.79 66.26
C MET A 1 18.51 -30.66 65.13
N ALA A 2 17.91 -29.48 64.97
CA ALA A 2 16.95 -29.17 63.91
C ALA A 2 17.60 -28.19 62.93
N LYS A 3 17.57 -28.51 61.62
CA LYS A 3 18.08 -27.64 60.55
C LYS A 3 17.05 -26.55 60.21
N PRO A 4 17.46 -25.30 59.94
CA PRO A 4 16.54 -24.24 59.55
C PRO A 4 16.11 -24.39 58.08
N GLY A 5 14.81 -24.19 57.82
CA GLY A 5 14.22 -24.16 56.49
C GLY A 5 14.70 -22.96 55.67
N ARG A 6 15.23 -23.22 54.47
CA ARG A 6 15.59 -22.18 53.49
C ARG A 6 14.33 -21.59 52.86
N ALA A 7 14.20 -20.28 52.98
CA ALA A 7 13.22 -19.48 52.24
C ALA A 7 13.40 -19.65 50.72
N ARG A 8 12.33 -20.04 50.03
CA ARG A 8 12.24 -19.98 48.56
C ARG A 8 12.29 -18.51 48.15
N ARG A 9 13.34 -18.11 47.43
CA ARG A 9 13.40 -16.83 46.72
C ARG A 9 12.39 -16.86 45.58
N ASP A 10 11.31 -16.13 45.78
CA ASP A 10 10.43 -15.66 44.73
C ASP A 10 11.26 -14.88 43.69
N ARG A 11 11.11 -15.24 42.40
CA ARG A 11 11.74 -14.54 41.26
C ARG A 11 10.71 -13.68 40.54
N SER A 12 9.76 -13.09 41.27
CA SER A 12 9.03 -11.91 40.83
C SER A 12 10.02 -10.72 40.78
N ARG A 13 10.70 -10.59 39.63
CA ARG A 13 11.58 -9.45 39.34
C ARG A 13 10.68 -8.27 38.96
N THR A 14 10.09 -7.65 39.97
CA THR A 14 9.37 -6.38 39.85
C THR A 14 10.41 -5.28 39.68
N VAL A 15 10.77 -4.98 38.43
CA VAL A 15 11.55 -3.79 38.08
C VAL A 15 10.56 -2.69 37.72
N ALA A 16 10.50 -1.68 38.58
CA ALA A 16 9.99 -0.33 38.33
C ALA A 16 8.87 -0.18 37.29
N GLY A 17 7.64 -0.55 37.67
CA GLY A 17 6.45 0.29 37.49
C GLY A 17 6.01 0.74 36.08
N ARG A 18 6.60 0.24 35.00
CA ARG A 18 6.03 0.39 33.65
C ARG A 18 6.08 -0.97 32.99
N ARG A 19 4.91 -1.59 32.84
CA ARG A 19 4.75 -2.61 31.81
C ARG A 19 5.15 -1.91 30.51
N HIS A 20 6.23 -2.37 29.87
CA HIS A 20 6.34 -2.18 28.43
C HIS A 20 5.13 -2.95 27.88
N GLU A 21 4.00 -2.26 27.75
CA GLU A 21 2.96 -2.72 26.86
C GLU A 21 3.65 -2.86 25.52
N ASP A 22 3.62 -4.07 25.00
CA ASP A 22 4.17 -4.36 23.69
C ASP A 22 3.44 -3.41 22.74
N LEU A 23 4.16 -2.50 22.09
CA LEU A 23 3.55 -1.46 21.27
C LEU A 23 2.66 -2.09 20.19
N ASP A 24 3.03 -3.30 19.75
CA ASP A 24 2.23 -4.15 18.86
C ASP A 24 0.89 -4.60 19.48
N GLU A 25 0.84 -4.89 20.79
CA GLU A 25 -0.38 -5.23 21.51
C GLU A 25 -1.28 -4.00 21.71
N LEU A 26 -0.68 -2.84 22.00
CA LEU A 26 -1.39 -1.56 22.09
C LEU A 26 -1.99 -1.16 20.74
N VAL A 27 -1.22 -1.26 19.66
CA VAL A 27 -1.69 -1.00 18.28
C VAL A 27 -2.85 -1.94 17.90
N ARG A 28 -2.76 -3.24 18.24
CA ARG A 28 -3.85 -4.20 18.00
C ARG A 28 -5.11 -3.93 18.83
N ARG A 29 -4.98 -3.30 20.01
CA ARG A 29 -6.11 -2.97 20.90
C ARG A 29 -6.78 -1.64 20.56
N VAL A 30 -5.99 -0.65 20.15
CA VAL A 30 -6.45 0.73 19.94
C VAL A 30 -6.96 0.94 18.52
N LEU A 31 -6.36 0.28 17.53
CA LEU A 31 -6.86 0.34 16.16
C LEU A 31 -7.97 -0.70 15.95
N PRO A 32 -9.11 -0.32 15.37
CA PRO A 32 -10.13 -1.28 14.99
C PRO A 32 -9.49 -2.33 14.08
N GLN A 33 -9.51 -3.60 14.50
CA GLN A 33 -9.13 -4.70 13.62
C GLN A 33 -9.98 -4.58 12.35
N PRO A 34 -9.38 -4.38 11.18
CA PRO A 34 -10.12 -4.47 9.94
C PRO A 34 -10.83 -5.83 9.93
N PRO A 35 -12.05 -5.94 9.40
CA PRO A 35 -12.63 -7.25 9.16
C PRO A 35 -11.60 -8.08 8.38
N ALA A 36 -11.51 -9.39 8.63
CA ALA A 36 -10.70 -10.28 7.82
C ALA A 36 -11.21 -10.25 6.37
N ARG A 37 -10.72 -9.27 5.60
CA ARG A 37 -11.06 -9.00 4.20
C ARG A 37 -10.10 -9.83 3.38
N GLY A 38 -10.64 -10.63 2.46
CA GLY A 38 -9.87 -11.65 1.74
C GLY A 38 -8.57 -11.10 1.20
N GLU A 39 -7.44 -11.65 1.66
CA GLU A 39 -6.14 -11.42 1.07
C GLU A 39 -6.24 -11.76 -0.42
N ARG A 40 -6.00 -10.76 -1.27
CA ARG A 40 -6.01 -10.95 -2.72
C ARG A 40 -4.70 -11.60 -3.13
N ALA A 41 -4.78 -12.46 -4.16
CA ALA A 41 -3.65 -13.20 -4.70
C ALA A 41 -2.43 -12.30 -4.96
N ASP A 42 -1.25 -12.85 -4.70
CA ASP A 42 0.05 -12.21 -4.90
C ASP A 42 0.11 -11.44 -6.25
N GLY A 43 0.47 -10.15 -6.18
CA GLY A 43 0.67 -9.28 -7.35
C GLY A 43 -0.54 -8.43 -7.80
N GLY A 44 -1.71 -8.60 -7.18
CA GLY A 44 -2.90 -7.77 -7.40
C GLY A 44 -2.98 -6.54 -6.47
N LEU A 45 -3.54 -5.43 -6.96
CA LEU A 45 -3.86 -4.23 -6.18
C LEU A 45 -5.29 -3.77 -6.48
N THR A 46 -5.95 -3.16 -5.51
CA THR A 46 -7.18 -2.39 -5.74
C THR A 46 -6.85 -0.91 -5.65
N VAL A 47 -7.10 -0.13 -6.69
CA VAL A 47 -6.96 1.33 -6.62
C VAL A 47 -8.34 1.98 -6.63
N GLN A 48 -8.51 3.01 -5.81
CA GLN A 48 -9.66 3.89 -5.89
C GLN A 48 -9.54 4.82 -7.10
N LEU A 49 -10.66 5.00 -7.78
CA LEU A 49 -10.84 6.00 -8.83
C LEU A 49 -11.65 7.14 -8.20
N LEU A 50 -11.00 8.27 -7.93
CA LEU A 50 -11.63 9.31 -7.12
C LEU A 50 -12.78 9.98 -7.90
N PRO A 51 -13.97 10.17 -7.31
CA PRO A 51 -15.12 10.73 -8.01
C PRO A 51 -14.86 12.08 -8.67
N HIS A 52 -14.06 12.95 -8.05
CA HIS A 52 -13.74 14.26 -8.65
C HIS A 52 -12.88 14.15 -9.92
N TYR A 53 -11.97 13.17 -10.01
CA TYR A 53 -11.22 12.94 -11.26
C TYR A 53 -12.08 12.30 -12.34
N LEU A 54 -13.00 11.40 -11.97
CA LEU A 54 -13.96 10.80 -12.89
C LEU A 54 -14.91 11.86 -13.46
N ALA A 55 -15.52 12.68 -12.59
CA ALA A 55 -16.45 13.74 -12.98
C ALA A 55 -15.77 14.85 -13.80
N ALA A 56 -14.47 15.07 -13.60
CA ALA A 56 -13.68 15.99 -14.41
C ALA A 56 -13.15 15.37 -15.72
N GLY A 57 -13.39 14.07 -15.97
CA GLY A 57 -12.82 13.36 -17.13
C GLY A 57 -11.29 13.36 -17.17
N SER A 58 -10.64 13.47 -16.01
CA SER A 58 -9.18 13.65 -15.89
C SER A 58 -8.40 12.34 -15.92
N LEU A 59 -9.05 11.21 -15.65
CA LEU A 59 -8.43 9.90 -15.78
C LEU A 59 -8.35 9.52 -17.26
N PRO A 60 -7.23 8.92 -17.72
CA PRO A 60 -7.14 8.40 -19.09
C PRO A 60 -8.24 7.38 -19.33
N ALA A 61 -8.82 7.35 -20.53
CA ALA A 61 -9.86 6.37 -20.85
C ALA A 61 -9.27 4.96 -20.90
N PHE A 62 -9.82 4.04 -20.12
CA PHE A 62 -9.49 2.61 -20.15
C PHE A 62 -10.71 1.73 -19.86
N ARG A 63 -10.60 0.46 -20.21
CA ARG A 63 -11.60 -0.58 -20.03
C ARG A 63 -11.03 -1.79 -19.32
N VAL A 64 -11.92 -2.66 -18.84
CA VAL A 64 -11.50 -3.97 -18.32
C VAL A 64 -10.79 -4.73 -19.44
N GLY A 65 -9.59 -5.23 -19.15
CA GLY A 65 -8.73 -5.90 -20.10
C GLY A 65 -7.66 -5.01 -20.72
N ASP A 66 -7.67 -3.69 -20.50
CA ASP A 66 -6.61 -2.82 -21.01
C ASP A 66 -5.33 -2.90 -20.15
N ASP A 67 -4.19 -2.63 -20.79
CA ASP A 67 -2.92 -2.38 -20.11
C ASP A 67 -2.79 -0.90 -19.80
N VAL A 68 -2.46 -0.59 -18.56
CA VAL A 68 -2.26 0.78 -18.07
C VAL A 68 -0.90 0.90 -17.39
N GLU A 69 -0.28 2.07 -17.48
CA GLU A 69 0.99 2.37 -16.80
C GLU A 69 0.79 3.55 -15.86
N LEU A 70 0.82 3.29 -14.55
CA LEU A 70 0.57 4.30 -13.52
C LEU A 70 1.44 4.08 -12.28
N ALA A 71 1.51 5.08 -11.42
CA ALA A 71 2.08 5.00 -10.07
C ALA A 71 0.94 5.07 -9.04
N PRO A 72 0.45 3.92 -8.51
CA PRO A 72 -0.57 3.93 -7.47
C PRO A 72 -0.09 4.68 -6.23
N ALA A 73 -0.80 5.73 -5.84
CA ALA A 73 -0.44 6.57 -4.70
C ALA A 73 -1.22 6.15 -3.45
N ILE A 74 -0.61 6.31 -2.28
CA ILE A 74 -1.29 6.13 -0.99
C ILE A 74 -1.64 7.52 -0.46
N TYR A 75 -2.94 7.78 -0.31
CA TYR A 75 -3.42 8.89 0.52
C TYR A 75 -3.37 8.44 1.98
N ALA A 76 -2.34 8.85 2.70
CA ALA A 76 -2.08 8.47 4.08
C ALA A 76 -2.91 9.32 5.05
N ASP A 77 -3.92 8.67 5.65
CA ASP A 77 -4.79 9.26 6.66
C ASP A 77 -4.17 9.18 8.07
N ALA A 78 -3.50 8.07 8.35
CA ALA A 78 -2.79 7.85 9.61
C ALA A 78 -1.40 7.26 9.37
N HIS A 79 -0.48 7.53 10.30
CA HIS A 79 0.84 6.92 10.31
C HIS A 79 1.40 6.80 11.71
N LEU A 80 2.28 5.81 11.90
CA LEU A 80 3.03 5.59 13.13
C LEU A 80 4.47 5.17 12.81
N PRO A 81 5.47 5.58 13.61
CA PRO A 81 6.83 5.06 13.45
C PRO A 81 6.87 3.57 13.77
N VAL A 82 7.68 2.81 13.02
CA VAL A 82 7.81 1.36 13.18
C VAL A 82 9.27 0.97 13.41
N VAL A 83 9.52 0.22 14.49
CA VAL A 83 10.88 -0.23 14.85
C VAL A 83 11.18 -1.65 14.33
N SER A 84 10.17 -2.51 14.17
CA SER A 84 10.37 -3.93 13.86
C SER A 84 9.26 -4.50 12.95
N GLY A 85 9.35 -5.78 12.58
CA GLY A 85 8.40 -6.45 11.67
C GLY A 85 8.82 -6.38 10.20
N ARG A 86 8.17 -7.15 9.34
CA ARG A 86 8.46 -7.17 7.89
C ARG A 86 7.75 -6.02 7.17
N ASP A 87 8.38 -5.52 6.12
CA ASP A 87 7.70 -4.64 5.16
C ASP A 87 6.55 -5.40 4.52
N ARG A 88 5.43 -4.71 4.35
CA ARG A 88 4.20 -5.28 3.78
C ARG A 88 3.33 -4.16 3.24
N CYS A 89 2.54 -4.44 2.21
CA CYS A 89 1.45 -3.59 1.78
C CYS A 89 0.26 -4.49 1.51
N THR A 90 -0.80 -4.33 2.29
CA THR A 90 -2.07 -5.03 2.09
C THR A 90 -3.12 -4.02 1.66
N VAL A 91 -3.86 -4.36 0.61
CA VAL A 91 -4.91 -3.51 0.05
C VAL A 91 -6.18 -4.32 -0.07
N ASP A 92 -7.27 -3.82 0.49
CA ASP A 92 -8.54 -4.54 0.49
C ASP A 92 -9.35 -4.32 -0.81
N GLU A 93 -10.59 -4.80 -0.84
CA GLU A 93 -11.49 -4.71 -1.99
C GLU A 93 -12.01 -3.30 -2.31
N TYR A 94 -11.84 -2.35 -1.39
CA TYR A 94 -12.21 -0.94 -1.53
C TYR A 94 -10.98 -0.05 -1.79
N GLY A 95 -9.79 -0.64 -1.87
CA GLY A 95 -8.54 0.12 -2.00
C GLY A 95 -8.05 0.73 -0.69
N CYS A 96 -8.55 0.29 0.47
CA CYS A 96 -7.96 0.70 1.76
C CYS A 96 -6.61 0.00 1.93
N ALA A 97 -5.57 0.77 2.22
CA ALA A 97 -4.19 0.32 2.32
C ALA A 97 -3.69 0.32 3.78
N ASP A 98 -3.06 -0.78 4.20
CA ASP A 98 -2.18 -0.88 5.38
C ASP A 98 -0.79 -1.22 4.86
N ALA A 99 0.14 -0.27 4.96
CA ALA A 99 1.48 -0.45 4.46
C ALA A 99 2.54 -0.15 5.52
N ARG A 100 3.64 -0.91 5.49
CA ARG A 100 4.82 -0.74 6.34
C ARG A 100 6.04 -0.71 5.46
N GLY A 101 6.81 0.36 5.57
CA GLY A 101 7.96 0.59 4.71
C GLY A 101 8.82 1.75 5.19
N THR A 102 9.82 2.10 4.41
CA THR A 102 10.73 3.22 4.69
C THR A 102 10.36 4.40 3.80
N ILE A 103 10.25 5.60 4.40
CA ILE A 103 10.09 6.82 3.62
C ILE A 103 11.43 7.13 2.96
N VAL A 104 11.41 7.15 1.64
CA VAL A 104 12.48 7.65 0.78
C VAL A 104 11.98 8.98 0.24
N THR A 105 12.63 10.08 0.64
CA THR A 105 12.41 11.35 -0.05
C THR A 105 13.19 11.29 -1.34
N ALA A 106 12.51 11.19 -2.48
CA ALA A 106 13.15 11.39 -3.77
C ALA A 106 13.46 12.89 -3.88
N PRO A 107 14.73 13.33 -3.90
CA PRO A 107 15.00 14.71 -4.27
C PRO A 107 14.58 14.85 -5.73
N LEU A 108 13.64 15.76 -5.99
CA LEU A 108 13.56 16.35 -7.32
C LEU A 108 14.91 17.00 -7.59
N GLU A 109 15.47 16.76 -8.78
CA GLU A 109 16.57 17.57 -9.30
C GLU A 109 16.28 19.05 -8.98
N PRO A 110 17.24 19.81 -8.40
CA PRO A 110 17.02 21.20 -8.07
C PRO A 110 16.59 21.97 -9.34
N GLY A 111 15.33 22.40 -9.41
CA GLY A 111 14.77 23.17 -10.52
C GLY A 111 13.65 22.51 -11.33
N ALA A 112 13.22 21.28 -11.03
CA ALA A 112 12.19 20.58 -11.81
C ALA A 112 10.74 20.70 -11.27
N CYS A 113 10.54 20.90 -9.96
CA CYS A 113 9.27 21.28 -9.35
C CYS A 113 9.49 21.71 -7.89
N ASP A 114 8.73 22.68 -7.39
CA ASP A 114 8.75 23.07 -5.96
C ASP A 114 8.04 22.03 -5.05
N CYS A 115 7.56 20.93 -5.64
CA CYS A 115 6.71 19.93 -5.02
C CYS A 115 7.48 18.66 -4.65
N ALA A 116 8.01 18.57 -3.42
CA ALA A 116 8.61 17.33 -2.94
C ALA A 116 7.54 16.23 -2.79
N VAL A 117 7.70 15.11 -3.50
CA VAL A 117 6.85 13.91 -3.34
C VAL A 117 7.60 12.89 -2.49
N ASP A 118 7.01 12.50 -1.36
CA ASP A 118 7.56 11.40 -0.56
C ASP A 118 7.18 10.06 -1.18
N VAL A 119 8.08 9.09 -1.09
CA VAL A 119 7.86 7.74 -1.58
C VAL A 119 8.01 6.76 -0.41
N LEU A 120 7.06 5.83 -0.28
CA LEU A 120 7.18 4.69 0.61
C LEU A 120 7.80 3.52 -0.13
N ASP A 121 8.97 3.06 0.32
CA ASP A 121 9.56 1.80 -0.08
C ASP A 121 9.07 0.67 0.82
N VAL A 122 8.27 -0.24 0.26
CA VAL A 122 7.75 -1.44 0.91
C VAL A 122 8.47 -2.65 0.33
N GLY A 123 9.61 -3.03 0.90
CA GLY A 123 10.36 -4.21 0.47
C GLY A 123 10.73 -4.21 -1.02
N GLY A 124 11.11 -3.04 -1.58
CA GLY A 124 11.46 -2.83 -2.98
C GLY A 124 10.29 -2.36 -3.87
N ARG A 125 9.06 -2.32 -3.33
CA ARG A 125 7.90 -1.78 -4.03
C ARG A 125 7.65 -0.34 -3.59
N LEU A 126 7.70 0.57 -4.55
CA LEU A 126 7.62 2.01 -4.31
C LEU A 126 6.19 2.53 -4.50
N PHE A 127 5.72 3.35 -3.56
CA PHE A 127 4.42 4.02 -3.60
C PHE A 127 4.57 5.52 -3.30
N PRO A 128 4.11 6.43 -4.16
CA PRO A 128 3.99 7.84 -3.82
C PRO A 128 3.06 8.03 -2.62
N LEU A 129 3.41 8.96 -1.73
CA LEU A 129 2.62 9.31 -0.55
C LEU A 129 2.00 10.70 -0.71
N ASN A 130 0.71 10.78 -0.42
CA ASN A 130 -0.02 12.03 -0.21
C ASN A 130 -0.52 12.06 1.24
N TRP A 131 -0.11 13.07 2.02
CA TRP A 131 -0.37 13.11 3.46
C TRP A 131 -1.62 13.94 3.78
N ALA A 132 -2.58 13.35 4.48
CA ALA A 132 -3.70 14.09 5.07
C ALA A 132 -3.27 14.94 6.27
N ALA A 133 -2.28 14.44 7.02
CA ALA A 133 -1.80 15.01 8.28
C ALA A 133 -0.33 15.46 8.17
N THR A 134 0.23 15.91 9.30
CA THR A 134 1.65 16.30 9.38
C THR A 134 2.56 15.17 8.94
N ARG A 135 3.36 15.41 7.89
CA ARG A 135 4.36 14.50 7.35
C ARG A 135 5.47 14.18 8.39
N PRO A 136 5.85 12.91 8.59
CA PRO A 136 7.06 12.55 9.35
C PRO A 136 8.33 12.90 8.56
N ALA A 137 9.41 13.28 9.25
CA ALA A 137 10.63 13.78 8.62
C ALA A 137 11.37 12.70 7.78
N SER A 138 11.46 11.46 8.29
CA SER A 138 12.07 10.31 7.61
C SER A 138 11.88 9.03 8.43
N GLY A 139 12.31 7.90 7.89
CA GLY A 139 12.44 6.64 8.61
C GLY A 139 11.37 5.62 8.27
N ARG A 140 11.31 4.57 9.08
CA ARG A 140 10.40 3.46 8.87
C ARG A 140 9.05 3.72 9.53
N VAL A 141 7.99 3.55 8.76
CA VAL A 141 6.63 3.93 9.14
C VAL A 141 5.63 2.84 8.76
N TRP A 142 4.57 2.77 9.55
CA TRP A 142 3.30 2.20 9.15
C TRP A 142 2.41 3.35 8.68
N VAL A 143 1.70 3.15 7.58
CA VAL A 143 0.71 4.07 7.04
C VAL A 143 -0.62 3.33 6.83
N GLU A 144 -1.70 4.00 7.16
CA GLU A 144 -3.07 3.59 6.84
C GLU A 144 -3.70 4.67 5.96
N GLY A 145 -4.46 4.24 4.97
CA GLY A 145 -5.04 5.17 4.01
C GLY A 145 -5.77 4.52 2.86
N ALA A 146 -5.80 5.21 1.72
CA ALA A 146 -6.40 4.72 0.48
C ALA A 146 -5.36 4.67 -0.64
N LEU A 147 -5.29 3.54 -1.34
CA LEU A 147 -4.54 3.42 -2.59
C LEU A 147 -5.41 3.95 -3.74
N TYR A 148 -4.92 4.90 -4.52
CA TYR A 148 -5.69 5.55 -5.57
C TYR A 148 -4.86 5.85 -6.82
N TRP A 149 -5.55 6.09 -7.94
CA TRP A 149 -4.93 6.63 -9.16
C TRP A 149 -5.01 8.15 -9.14
N ALA A 150 -3.84 8.80 -9.13
CA ALA A 150 -3.67 10.25 -9.25
C ALA A 150 -3.19 10.62 -10.67
N PRO A 151 -4.02 11.24 -11.53
CA PRO A 151 -3.60 11.68 -12.87
C PRO A 151 -2.41 12.63 -12.86
N GLU A 152 -2.22 13.38 -11.77
CA GLU A 152 -1.08 14.28 -11.59
C GLU A 152 0.25 13.53 -11.52
N LEU A 153 0.24 12.22 -11.27
CA LEU A 153 1.43 11.36 -11.25
C LEU A 153 1.65 10.60 -12.56
N ASP A 154 0.84 10.86 -13.60
CA ASP A 154 0.99 10.24 -14.91
C ASP A 154 2.23 10.80 -15.65
N ALA A 155 2.70 10.07 -16.67
CA ALA A 155 3.86 10.50 -17.46
C ALA A 155 3.69 11.89 -18.06
N GLY A 156 4.77 12.67 -18.13
CA GLY A 156 4.75 13.99 -18.74
C GLY A 156 4.19 15.11 -17.85
N THR A 157 3.83 14.81 -16.60
CA THR A 157 3.55 15.83 -15.57
C THR A 157 4.77 16.07 -14.69
N PRO A 158 4.92 17.25 -14.05
CA PRO A 158 6.03 17.51 -13.13
C PRO A 158 6.13 16.49 -11.98
N HIS A 159 5.00 16.10 -11.37
CA HIS A 159 5.00 15.11 -10.29
C HIS A 159 5.21 13.68 -10.81
N GLY A 160 4.72 13.36 -12.01
CA GLY A 160 4.90 12.06 -12.65
C GLY A 160 6.36 11.74 -12.92
N GLU A 161 7.13 12.72 -13.40
CA GLU A 161 8.57 12.58 -13.58
C GLU A 161 9.27 12.31 -12.24
N ALA A 162 8.85 12.99 -11.17
CA ALA A 162 9.36 12.81 -9.80
C ALA A 162 9.19 11.37 -9.28
N VAL A 163 8.10 10.71 -9.68
CA VAL A 163 7.73 9.36 -9.22
C VAL A 163 7.92 8.29 -10.29
N THR A 164 8.71 8.55 -11.34
CA THR A 164 8.92 7.62 -12.46
C THR A 164 9.29 6.21 -12.00
N LEU A 165 10.12 6.07 -10.96
CA LEU A 165 10.52 4.77 -10.40
C LEU A 165 9.37 3.99 -9.74
N CYS A 166 8.27 4.66 -9.38
CA CYS A 166 7.06 4.05 -8.83
C CYS A 166 6.11 3.54 -9.91
N ARG A 167 6.27 3.97 -11.17
CA ARG A 167 5.39 3.61 -12.27
C ARG A 167 5.59 2.14 -12.65
N ARG A 168 4.49 1.44 -12.89
CA ARG A 168 4.47 0.02 -13.26
C ARG A 168 3.35 -0.23 -14.27
N ARG A 169 3.49 -1.31 -15.02
CA ARG A 169 2.45 -1.75 -15.97
C ARG A 169 1.50 -2.72 -15.30
N PHE A 170 0.21 -2.49 -15.51
CA PHE A 170 -0.87 -3.29 -14.95
C PHE A 170 -1.87 -3.66 -16.03
N ARG A 171 -2.46 -4.85 -15.91
CA ARG A 171 -3.69 -5.23 -16.61
C ARG A 171 -4.88 -4.88 -15.71
N VAL A 172 -5.85 -4.13 -16.24
CA VAL A 172 -7.13 -3.88 -15.56
C VAL A 172 -7.96 -5.16 -15.59
N ARG A 173 -8.29 -5.72 -14.43
CA ARG A 173 -8.99 -7.00 -14.28
C ARG A 173 -10.47 -6.86 -14.03
N GLU A 174 -10.85 -5.88 -13.23
CA GLU A 174 -12.24 -5.61 -12.88
C GLU A 174 -12.37 -4.13 -12.52
N MET A 175 -13.52 -3.54 -12.80
CA MET A 175 -13.92 -2.25 -12.25
C MET A 175 -15.26 -2.39 -11.55
N ARG A 176 -15.40 -1.74 -10.40
CA ARG A 176 -16.60 -1.84 -9.57
C ARG A 176 -16.99 -0.48 -9.02
N ARG A 177 -18.29 -0.26 -8.93
CA ARG A 177 -18.92 0.82 -8.18
C ARG A 177 -19.64 0.26 -6.97
N TYR A 178 -19.35 0.82 -5.80
CA TYR A 178 -20.05 0.55 -4.54
C TYR A 178 -20.81 1.81 -4.14
N ILE A 179 -22.12 1.70 -3.86
CA ILE A 179 -22.90 2.82 -3.33
C ILE A 179 -22.70 2.88 -1.81
N ARG A 180 -22.40 4.06 -1.26
CA ARG A 180 -22.31 4.27 0.19
C ARG A 180 -23.71 4.35 0.80
N THR A 181 -24.42 3.22 0.92
CA THR A 181 -25.71 3.18 1.65
C THR A 181 -25.48 2.89 3.13
N GLY A 182 -25.32 3.92 3.97
CA GLY A 182 -25.00 3.73 5.39
C GLY A 182 -23.67 2.99 5.58
N HIS A 183 -23.32 2.65 6.83
CA HIS A 183 -22.01 2.09 7.19
C HIS A 183 -21.66 0.70 6.56
N VAL A 184 -22.42 0.21 5.57
CA VAL A 184 -22.20 -1.09 4.92
C VAL A 184 -22.34 -0.94 3.39
N PRO A 185 -21.27 -1.16 2.61
CA PRO A 185 -21.35 -1.22 1.15
C PRO A 185 -22.29 -2.34 0.71
N ARG A 186 -23.29 -2.04 -0.13
CA ARG A 186 -24.14 -3.07 -0.78
C ARG A 186 -23.52 -3.51 -2.11
N SER A 187 -23.91 -4.71 -2.56
CA SER A 187 -23.34 -5.49 -3.67
C SER A 187 -22.74 -4.65 -4.80
N PRO A 188 -21.46 -4.86 -5.19
CA PRO A 188 -20.81 -4.05 -6.20
C PRO A 188 -21.52 -4.15 -7.56
N VAL A 189 -21.63 -3.02 -8.24
CA VAL A 189 -21.97 -2.97 -9.66
C VAL A 189 -20.69 -3.06 -10.47
N ARG A 190 -20.56 -4.11 -11.28
CA ARG A 190 -19.42 -4.28 -12.20
C ARG A 190 -19.53 -3.30 -13.37
N LEU A 191 -18.41 -2.68 -13.72
CA LEU A 191 -18.28 -1.75 -14.83
C LEU A 191 -17.37 -2.35 -15.90
N GLY A 192 -17.71 -2.13 -17.17
CA GLY A 192 -16.84 -2.51 -18.30
C GLY A 192 -15.78 -1.45 -18.64
N GLY A 193 -15.99 -0.21 -18.19
CA GLY A 193 -15.19 0.97 -18.47
C GLY A 193 -15.30 1.98 -17.33
N LEU A 194 -14.58 3.09 -17.45
CA LEU A 194 -14.89 4.29 -16.67
C LEU A 194 -16.33 4.75 -16.97
N PRO A 195 -17.09 5.22 -15.96
CA PRO A 195 -18.39 5.86 -16.19
C PRO A 195 -18.20 7.18 -16.97
N ASP A 196 -19.24 7.61 -17.68
CA ASP A 196 -19.25 8.95 -18.26
C ASP A 196 -19.29 10.00 -17.13
N PRO A 197 -18.73 11.21 -17.32
CA PRO A 197 -18.63 12.22 -16.26
C PRO A 197 -19.94 12.59 -15.56
N ASP A 198 -21.06 12.59 -16.29
CA ASP A 198 -22.41 12.87 -15.79
C ASP A 198 -23.07 11.68 -15.07
N GLU A 199 -22.49 10.47 -15.19
CA GLU A 199 -22.93 9.26 -14.48
C GLU A 199 -22.19 9.05 -13.14
N VAL A 200 -21.26 9.95 -12.80
CA VAL A 200 -20.46 9.86 -11.58
C VAL A 200 -21.27 10.28 -10.36
N ASP A 201 -21.39 9.37 -9.40
CA ASP A 201 -22.04 9.58 -8.11
C ASP A 201 -20.98 9.89 -7.04
N GLU A 202 -21.04 11.09 -6.46
CA GLU A 202 -20.12 11.53 -5.39
C GLU A 202 -20.25 10.70 -4.09
N HIS A 203 -21.36 9.99 -3.92
CA HIS A 203 -21.60 9.09 -2.80
C HIS A 203 -21.22 7.65 -3.12
N ALA A 204 -20.59 7.38 -4.26
CA ALA A 204 -20.07 6.06 -4.60
C ALA A 204 -18.56 5.94 -4.39
N VAL A 205 -18.09 4.70 -4.22
CA VAL A 205 -16.69 4.32 -4.28
C VAL A 205 -16.47 3.56 -5.58
N TYR A 206 -15.60 4.10 -6.42
CA TYR A 206 -15.17 3.47 -7.66
C TYR A 206 -13.80 2.85 -7.44
N VAL A 207 -13.63 1.60 -7.87
CA VAL A 207 -12.34 0.91 -7.77
C VAL A 207 -12.00 0.18 -9.06
N ALA A 208 -10.70 0.06 -9.33
CA ALA A 208 -10.15 -0.82 -10.35
C ALA A 208 -9.22 -1.85 -9.70
N ASP A 209 -9.43 -3.12 -10.05
CA ASP A 209 -8.52 -4.21 -9.72
C ASP A 209 -7.44 -4.29 -10.79
N LEU A 210 -6.20 -4.12 -10.36
CA LEU A 210 -5.01 -4.10 -11.20
C LEU A 210 -4.18 -5.35 -10.93
N ARG A 211 -3.69 -6.00 -11.99
CA ARG A 211 -2.69 -7.06 -11.87
C ARG A 211 -1.39 -6.59 -12.50
N THR A 212 -0.31 -6.63 -11.73
CA THR A 212 1.04 -6.26 -12.19
C THR A 212 1.45 -7.15 -13.37
N LEU A 213 2.04 -6.55 -14.40
CA LEU A 213 2.59 -7.25 -15.58
C LEU A 213 4.10 -7.48 -15.45
N ASP A 214 4.77 -6.69 -14.62
CA ASP A 214 6.23 -6.65 -14.51
C ASP A 214 6.85 -7.76 -13.65
N ASP A 215 6.03 -8.56 -12.95
CA ASP A 215 6.47 -9.71 -12.14
C ASP A 215 6.62 -11.02 -12.93
N GLU A 216 6.32 -11.04 -14.24
CA GLU A 216 6.65 -12.17 -15.12
C GLU A 216 8.13 -12.12 -15.56
N ARG A 217 9.06 -12.08 -14.59
CA ARG A 217 10.47 -12.37 -14.89
C ARG A 217 10.65 -13.88 -15.06
N VAL A 218 10.66 -14.29 -16.32
CA VAL A 218 11.48 -15.34 -16.97
C VAL A 218 11.53 -16.71 -16.25
N PRO A 219 11.06 -17.82 -16.86
CA PRO A 219 11.40 -19.14 -16.34
C PRO A 219 12.93 -19.28 -16.36
N THR A 220 13.52 -19.49 -15.17
CA THR A 220 14.92 -19.91 -15.04
C THR A 220 15.07 -21.26 -15.73
N THR A 221 15.26 -21.25 -17.05
CA THR A 221 15.66 -22.45 -17.78
C THR A 221 17.09 -22.74 -17.40
N ALA A 222 17.25 -23.67 -16.46
CA ALA A 222 18.33 -24.65 -16.36
C ALA A 222 19.54 -24.40 -17.29
N ALA A 223 20.43 -23.50 -16.89
CA ALA A 223 21.78 -23.40 -17.44
C ALA A 223 22.87 -23.56 -16.37
N GLU A 224 22.51 -24.02 -15.16
CA GLU A 224 23.44 -24.60 -14.17
C GLU A 224 23.67 -26.12 -14.41
N ARG A 225 23.76 -26.53 -15.69
CA ARG A 225 24.28 -27.86 -16.07
C ARG A 225 25.53 -27.79 -16.95
N ALA A 226 26.28 -26.69 -16.87
CA ALA A 226 27.57 -26.54 -17.55
C ALA A 226 28.68 -26.12 -16.58
N HIS A 227 28.75 -26.77 -15.42
CA HIS A 227 30.00 -26.95 -14.69
C HIS A 227 30.00 -28.35 -14.08
N GLY A 228 30.76 -29.28 -14.67
CA GLY A 228 31.07 -30.55 -14.00
C GLY A 228 31.07 -31.82 -14.85
N SER A 229 31.76 -31.83 -15.99
CA SER A 229 32.38 -33.05 -16.53
C SER A 229 33.31 -32.66 -17.66
N GLY A 230 34.60 -32.96 -17.69
CA GLY A 230 35.48 -33.62 -16.75
C GLY A 230 36.89 -33.45 -17.34
N GLN A 231 37.85 -33.17 -16.48
CA GLN A 231 39.25 -33.49 -16.76
C GLN A 231 39.36 -35.00 -16.91
N ARG A 232 39.80 -35.46 -18.09
CA ARG A 232 40.83 -36.49 -18.31
C ARG A 232 41.00 -36.72 -19.80
#